data_AF-A0A0L8BLF5-F1
#
_entry.id   AF-A0A0L8BLF5-F1
#
_cell.length_a   1.000
_cell.length_b   1.000
_cell.length_c   1.000
_cell.angle_alpha   90.00
_cell.angle_beta   90.00
_cell.angle_gamma   90.00
#
_symmetry.space_group_name_H-M   'P 1'
#
loop_
_entity.id
_entity.type
_entity.pdbx_description
1 polymer ?
#
loop_
_entity_poly.entity_id
_entity_poly.type
_entity_poly.pdbx_seq_one_letter_code
_entity_poly.pdbx_strand_id
1 'polypeptide(L)' 'MQNDNDNAPDRPKKPLPAAALRALKEAEERRQAEAEKLMPTEIGGRGGADPARFGDWEIKGRAIDF' A
#
# COMPACT_ATOMS: atom_id res chain seq x y z
N MET A 1 -23.25 7.22 -2.87
CA MET A 1 -22.40 6.01 -2.81
C MET A 1 -21.57 6.16 -1.55
N GLN A 2 -21.96 5.49 -0.45
CA GLN A 2 -21.21 5.54 0.80
C GLN A 2 -19.85 4.84 0.60
N ASN A 3 -18.77 5.53 0.93
CA ASN A 3 -17.45 4.94 1.08
C ASN A 3 -17.37 4.33 2.48
N ASP A 4 -17.58 3.02 2.58
CA ASP A 4 -17.41 2.25 3.81
C ASP A 4 -15.90 2.14 4.13
N ASN A 5 -15.37 3.17 4.80
CA ASN A 5 -14.00 3.15 5.30
C ASN A 5 -13.95 2.24 6.53
N ASP A 6 -13.56 0.98 6.30
CA ASP A 6 -13.68 -0.12 7.25
C ASP A 6 -12.61 -0.15 8.38
N ASN A 7 -12.09 1.02 8.78
CA ASN A 7 -11.01 1.16 9.77
C ASN A 7 -11.52 1.20 11.23
N ALA A 8 -12.25 0.17 11.67
CA ALA A 8 -12.68 0.00 13.06
C ALA A 8 -11.88 -1.15 13.73
N PRO A 9 -11.12 -0.88 14.81
CA PRO A 9 -10.19 -1.85 15.40
C PRO A 9 -10.87 -3.03 16.13
N ASP A 10 -12.17 -2.95 16.38
CA ASP A 10 -12.90 -3.85 17.29
C ASP A 10 -13.91 -4.79 16.57
N ARG A 11 -13.76 -4.96 15.24
CA ARG A 11 -14.58 -5.95 14.51
C ARG A 11 -13.98 -7.35 14.65
N PRO A 12 -14.80 -8.37 14.98
CA PRO A 12 -14.32 -9.75 15.00
C PRO A 12 -13.82 -10.09 13.60
N LYS A 13 -12.51 -10.39 13.50
CA LYS A 13 -11.86 -10.79 12.24
C LYS A 13 -12.53 -12.09 11.78
N LYS A 14 -13.37 -11.99 10.75
CA LYS A 14 -13.96 -13.17 10.11
C LYS A 14 -12.79 -14.01 9.57
N PRO A 15 -12.80 -15.34 9.79
CA PRO A 15 -11.77 -16.20 9.22
C PRO A 15 -11.79 -16.07 7.69
N LEU A 16 -10.60 -15.95 7.09
CA LEU A 16 -10.46 -15.80 5.65
C LEU A 16 -10.94 -17.09 4.95
N PRO A 17 -11.74 -17.00 3.88
CA PRO A 17 -12.12 -18.16 3.08
C PRO A 17 -10.87 -18.77 2.41
N ALA A 18 -10.91 -20.08 2.12
CA ALA A 18 -9.79 -20.79 1.52
C ALA A 18 -9.32 -20.19 0.18
N ALA A 19 -10.23 -19.57 -0.59
CA ALA A 19 -9.90 -18.84 -1.81
C ALA A 19 -9.02 -17.60 -1.54
N ALA A 20 -9.30 -16.86 -0.46
CA ALA A 20 -8.51 -15.68 -0.09
C ALA A 20 -7.10 -16.07 0.37
N LEU A 21 -6.97 -17.19 1.10
CA LEU A 21 -5.65 -17.70 1.50
C LEU A 21 -4.80 -18.11 0.30
N ARG A 22 -5.40 -18.74 -0.72
CA ARG A 22 -4.70 -19.07 -1.98
C ARG A 22 -4.25 -17.82 -2.73
N ALA A 23 -5.12 -16.82 -2.85
CA ALA A 23 -4.80 -15.57 -3.52
C ALA A 23 -3.64 -14.81 -2.82
N LEU A 24 -3.63 -14.80 -1.48
CA LEU A 24 -2.54 -14.20 -0.71
C LEU A 24 -1.21 -14.94 -0.94
N LYS A 25 -1.24 -16.27 -0.96
CA LYS A 25 -0.05 -17.09 -1.22
C LYS A 25 0.53 -16.82 -2.62
N GLU A 26 -0.32 -16.77 -3.64
CA GLU A 26 0.12 -16.46 -5.01
C GLU A 26 0.68 -15.03 -5.12
N ALA A 27 0.04 -14.05 -4.47
CA ALA A 27 0.53 -12.67 -4.44
C ALA A 27 1.88 -12.55 -3.71
N GLU A 28 2.08 -13.34 -2.65
CA GLU A 28 3.35 -13.42 -1.93
C GLU A 28 4.44 -14.07 -2.79
N GLU A 29 4.13 -15.17 -3.48
CA GLU A 29 5.03 -15.81 -4.44
C GLU A 29 5.44 -14.84 -5.57
N ARG A 30 4.50 -14.02 -6.06
CA ARG A 30 4.79 -12.95 -7.04
C ARG A 30 5.70 -11.87 -6.47
N ARG A 31 5.47 -11.40 -5.23
CA ARG A 31 6.36 -10.42 -4.58
C ARG A 31 7.75 -10.98 -4.29
N GLN A 32 7.86 -12.27 -3.96
CA GLN A 32 9.16 -12.92 -3.76
C GLN A 32 9.91 -13.11 -5.09
N ALA A 33 9.19 -13.40 -6.18
CA ALA A 33 9.77 -13.53 -7.51
C ALA A 33 10.15 -12.17 -8.13
N GLU A 34 9.41 -11.12 -7.81
CA GLU A 34 9.75 -9.75 -8.15
C GLU A 34 10.85 -9.27 -7.21
N ALA A 35 12.11 -9.55 -7.57
CA ALA A 35 13.27 -9.12 -6.81
C ALA A 35 13.09 -7.66 -6.38
N GLU A 36 13.05 -7.42 -5.07
CA GLU A 36 13.05 -6.08 -4.50
C GLU A 36 14.20 -5.34 -5.14
N LYS A 37 13.88 -4.46 -6.10
CA LYS A 37 14.87 -3.55 -6.65
C LYS A 37 15.31 -2.74 -5.45
N LEU A 38 16.51 -3.04 -4.96
CA LEU A 38 17.23 -2.28 -3.94
C LEU A 38 17.47 -0.89 -4.52
N MET A 39 16.41 -0.10 -4.57
CA MET A 39 16.48 1.31 -4.86
C MET A 39 17.11 1.93 -3.60
N PRO A 40 18.09 2.83 -3.78
CA PRO A 40 18.68 3.52 -2.64
C PRO A 40 17.53 4.14 -1.83
N THR A 41 17.55 3.90 -0.52
CA THR A 41 16.59 4.51 0.39
C THR A 41 16.68 6.02 0.24
N GLU A 42 15.57 6.66 -0.09
CA GLU A 42 15.51 8.11 -0.20
C GLU A 42 15.65 8.72 1.19
N ILE A 43 16.81 9.32 1.49
CA ILE A 43 17.08 9.97 2.77
C ILE A 43 16.48 11.38 2.71
N GLY A 44 15.54 11.67 3.60
CA GLY A 44 14.79 12.94 3.59
C GLY A 44 13.66 12.99 2.54
N GLY A 45 13.46 11.90 1.80
CA GLY A 45 12.32 11.73 0.91
C GLY A 45 11.03 11.46 1.67
N ARG A 46 9.91 11.73 1.01
CA ARG A 46 8.55 11.52 1.51
C ARG A 46 8.21 10.05 1.78
N GLY A 47 9.04 9.13 1.26
CA GLY A 47 8.78 7.69 1.29
C GLY A 47 7.63 7.35 0.34
N GLY A 48 7.79 6.32 -0.49
CA GLY A 48 6.81 5.96 -1.51
C GLY A 48 7.21 6.41 -2.92
N ALA A 49 6.27 6.30 -3.85
CA ALA A 49 6.55 6.51 -5.27
C ALA A 49 6.62 8.01 -5.61
N ASP A 50 7.52 8.38 -6.52
CA ASP A 50 7.80 9.77 -6.95
C ASP A 50 6.52 10.56 -7.29
N PRO A 51 6.14 11.60 -6.52
CA PRO A 51 4.95 12.38 -6.80
C PRO A 51 4.96 13.15 -8.11
N ALA A 52 6.12 13.42 -8.70
CA ALA A 52 6.18 13.97 -10.04
C ALA A 52 5.66 12.96 -11.09
N ARG A 53 5.79 11.67 -10.81
CA ARG A 53 5.29 10.59 -11.68
C ARG A 53 3.82 10.27 -11.44
N PHE A 54 3.38 10.32 -10.18
CA PHE A 54 2.05 9.84 -9.79
C PHE A 54 1.06 10.97 -9.45
N GLY A 55 1.50 12.23 -9.48
CA GLY A 55 0.65 13.39 -9.18
C GLY A 55 0.29 13.55 -7.70
N ASP A 56 0.88 12.76 -6.81
CA ASP A 56 0.53 12.70 -5.39
C ASP A 56 1.34 13.72 -4.55
N TRP A 57 1.13 15.00 -4.85
CA TRP A 57 1.78 16.11 -4.12
C TRP A 57 1.10 16.42 -2.79
N GLU A 58 0.05 15.67 -2.42
CA GLU A 58 -0.76 15.94 -1.25
C GLU A 58 -0.29 15.15 -0.02
N ILE A 59 0.14 15.88 1.01
CA ILE A 59 0.41 15.28 2.33
C ILE A 59 -0.61 15.83 3.31
N LYS A 60 -1.45 14.95 3.87
CA LYS A 60 -2.53 15.31 4.82
C LYS A 60 -3.49 16.38 4.25
N GLY A 61 -3.82 16.29 2.96
CA GLY A 61 -4.74 17.20 2.27
C GLY A 61 -4.15 18.59 1.99
N ARG A 62 -2.82 18.73 1.97
CA ARG A 62 -2.13 19.95 1.54
C ARG A 62 -1.17 19.59 0.42
N ALA A 63 -1.24 20.32 -0.68
CA ALA A 63 -0.20 20.28 -1.70
C ALA A 63 1.09 20.83 -1.11
N ILE A 64 2.13 20.00 -1.05
CA ILE A 64 3.47 20.37 -0.57
C ILE A 64 4.42 20.27 -1.76
N ASP A 65 4.88 21.42 -2.22
CA ASP A 65 6.02 21.57 -3.13
C ASP A 65 7.19 22.12 -2.29
N PHE A 66 8.44 21.79 -2.67
CA PHE A 66 9.75 22.05 -2.00
C PHE A 66 10.03 21.40 -0.62
#